data_AF-A0A652L244-F1
#
_entry.id   AF-A0A652L244-F1
#
_cell.length_a   1.000
_cell.length_b   1.000
_cell.length_c   1.000
_cell.angle_alpha   90.00
_cell.angle_beta   90.00
_cell.angle_gamma   90.00
#
_symmetry.space_group_name_H-M   'P 1'
#
loop_
_entity.id
_entity.type
_entity.pdbx_description
1 polymer ?
#
loop_
_entity_poly.entity_id
_entity_poly.type
_entity_poly.pdbx_seq_one_letter_code
_entity_poly.pdbx_strand_id
1 'polypeptide(L)' 'MIRPTVTLPVGDELADLADARGIAVEELAAEALRRHVASEAAVVRENAVRLAVRHASLLRRLGE' A
#
# COMPACT_ATOMS: atom_id res chain seq x y z
N MET A 1 10.42 2.87 14.72
CA MET A 1 9.71 2.28 13.56
C MET A 1 8.37 1.80 14.07
N ILE A 2 7.26 2.44 13.68
CA ILE A 2 5.93 2.00 14.14
C ILE A 2 5.61 0.68 13.42
N ARG A 3 5.36 -0.40 14.16
CA ARG A 3 4.75 -1.61 13.60
C ARG A 3 3.23 -1.47 13.76
N PRO A 4 2.50 -1.11 12.70
CA PRO A 4 1.05 -1.08 12.78
C PRO A 4 0.55 -2.51 13.01
N THR A 5 -0.27 -2.69 14.04
CA THR A 5 -1.01 -3.93 14.28
C THR A 5 -2.38 -3.80 13.61
N VAL A 6 -2.74 -4.79 12.80
CA VAL A 6 -4.06 -4.87 12.15
C VAL A 6 -4.68 -6.21 12.54
N THR A 7 -5.91 -6.17 13.03
CA THR A 7 -6.70 -7.37 13.29
C THR A 7 -7.57 -7.65 12.07
N LEU A 8 -7.48 -8.86 11.53
CA LEU A 8 -8.26 -9.29 10.37
C LEU A 8 -8.99 -10.59 10.74
N PRO A 9 -10.25 -10.79 10.29
CA PRO A 9 -10.89 -12.08 10.42
C PRO A 9 -10.18 -13.09 9.51
N VAL A 10 -9.79 -14.24 10.07
CA VAL A 10 -9.29 -15.37 9.30
C VAL A 10 -10.49 -16.29 9.05
N GLY A 11 -11.09 -16.19 7.87
CA GLY A 11 -12.07 -17.16 7.39
C GLY A 11 -11.39 -18.41 6.82
N ASP A 12 -12.16 -19.48 6.64
CA ASP A 12 -11.67 -20.77 6.14
C ASP A 12 -10.95 -20.61 4.79
N GLU A 13 -11.42 -19.73 3.90
CA GLU A 13 -10.80 -19.56 2.58
C GLU A 13 -9.39 -18.98 2.66
N LEU A 14 -9.09 -18.15 3.66
CA LEU A 14 -7.76 -17.59 3.86
C LEU A 14 -6.80 -18.65 4.41
N ALA A 15 -7.28 -19.49 5.32
CA ALA A 15 -6.51 -20.61 5.86
C ALA A 15 -6.18 -21.63 4.76
N ASP A 16 -7.19 -22.04 3.97
CA ASP A 16 -7.02 -22.96 2.85
C ASP A 16 -6.01 -22.44 1.83
N LEU A 17 -6.04 -21.14 1.52
CA LEU A 17 -5.09 -20.52 0.60
C LEU A 17 -3.66 -20.49 1.16
N ALA A 18 -3.51 -20.25 2.47
CA ALA A 18 -2.20 -20.28 3.13
C ALA A 18 -1.62 -21.70 3.09
N ASP A 19 -2.44 -22.71 3.40
CA ASP A 19 -2.07 -24.12 3.36
C ASP A 19 -1.70 -24.58 1.95
N ALA A 20 -2.52 -24.24 0.95
CA ALA A 20 -2.23 -24.55 -0.46
C ALA A 20 -0.91 -23.93 -0.96
N ARG A 21 -0.46 -22.85 -0.31
CA ARG A 21 0.81 -22.17 -0.62
C ARG A 21 1.97 -22.57 0.28
N GLY A 22 1.72 -23.39 1.31
CA GLY A 22 2.72 -23.84 2.26
C GLY A 22 3.32 -22.71 3.10
N ILE A 23 2.55 -21.66 3.39
CA ILE A 23 2.99 -20.51 4.20
C ILE A 23 2.01 -20.25 5.34
N ALA A 24 2.46 -19.51 6.37
CA ALA A 24 1.59 -19.11 7.46
C ALA A 24 0.51 -18.10 6.99
N VAL A 25 -0.67 -18.15 7.61
CA VAL A 25 -1.77 -17.21 7.33
C VAL A 25 -1.34 -15.76 7.54
N GLU A 26 -0.56 -15.49 8.57
CA GLU A 26 -0.02 -14.16 8.87
C GLU A 26 0.93 -13.67 7.78
N GLU A 27 1.71 -14.57 7.18
CA GLU A 27 2.62 -14.24 6.08
C GLU A 27 1.83 -13.89 4.82
N LEU A 28 0.82 -14.69 4.50
CA LEU A 28 -0.09 -14.44 3.37
C LEU A 28 -0.84 -13.10 3.55
N ALA A 29 -1.39 -12.84 4.73
CA ALA A 29 -2.10 -11.62 5.04
C ALA A 29 -1.17 -10.39 4.99
N ALA A 30 0.03 -10.49 5.57
CA ALA A 30 1.00 -9.41 5.54
C ALA A 30 1.45 -9.08 4.10
N GLU A 31 1.62 -10.10 3.26
CA GLU A 31 1.96 -9.91 1.86
C GLU A 31 0.83 -9.25 1.07
N ALA A 32 -0.41 -9.69 1.26
CA ALA A 32 -1.58 -9.07 0.64
C ALA A 32 -1.71 -7.59 1.05
N LEU A 33 -1.56 -7.29 2.34
CA LEU A 33 -1.62 -5.94 2.86
C LEU A 33 -0.51 -5.05 2.27
N ARG A 34 0.74 -5.56 2.22
CA ARG A 34 1.86 -4.82 1.61
C ARG A 34 1.60 -4.48 0.15
N ARG A 35 1.10 -5.43 -0.64
CA ARG A 35 0.75 -5.20 -2.05
C ARG A 35 -0.35 -4.17 -2.21
N HIS A 36 -1.39 -4.27 -1.39
CA HIS A 36 -2.49 -3.31 -1.41
C HIS A 36 -2.01 -1.89 -1.09
N VAL A 37 -1.26 -1.71 0.01
CA VAL A 37 -0.69 -0.42 0.40
C VAL A 37 0.26 0.13 -0.67
N ALA A 38 1.10 -0.71 -1.27
CA ALA A 38 1.99 -0.29 -2.34
C ALA A 38 1.22 0.19 -3.58
N SER A 39 0.12 -0.48 -3.93
CA SER A 39 -0.76 -0.08 -5.03
C SER A 39 -1.41 1.29 -4.75
N GLU A 40 -1.98 1.47 -3.56
CA GLU A 40 -2.58 2.75 -3.14
C GLU A 40 -1.54 3.88 -3.13
N ALA A 41 -0.35 3.60 -2.58
CA ALA A 41 0.75 4.56 -2.55
C ALA A 41 1.21 4.97 -3.97
N ALA A 42 1.19 4.06 -4.93
CA ALA A 42 1.53 4.36 -6.31
C ALA A 42 0.52 5.36 -6.94
N VAL A 43 -0.78 5.15 -6.70
CA VAL A 43 -1.84 6.07 -7.17
C VAL A 43 -1.70 7.46 -6.54
N VAL A 44 -1.46 7.52 -5.23
CA VAL A 44 -1.23 8.79 -4.52
C VAL A 44 0.00 9.49 -5.10
N ARG A 45 1.10 8.75 -5.30
CA ARG A 45 2.35 9.29 -5.85
C ARG A 45 2.15 9.82 -7.27
N GLU A 46 1.45 9.09 -8.13
CA GLU A 46 1.16 9.52 -9.49
C GLU A 46 0.39 10.84 -9.50
N ASN A 47 -0.68 10.95 -8.68
CA ASN A 47 -1.45 12.17 -8.57
C ASN A 47 -0.62 13.33 -8.02
N ALA A 48 0.22 13.08 -7.02
CA ALA A 48 1.14 14.07 -6.47
C ALA A 48 2.13 14.59 -7.54
N VAL A 49 2.71 13.69 -8.34
CA VAL A 49 3.60 14.04 -9.45
C VAL A 49 2.85 14.86 -10.51
N ARG A 50 1.64 14.44 -10.91
CA ARG A 50 0.81 15.18 -11.87
C ARG A 50 0.53 16.61 -11.40
N LEU A 51 0.18 16.77 -10.12
CA LEU A 51 -0.06 18.08 -9.51
C LEU A 51 1.23 18.92 -9.47
N ALA A 52 2.33 18.32 -9.04
CA ALA A 52 3.63 18.99 -8.99
C ALA A 52 4.07 19.49 -10.36
N VAL A 53 3.94 18.67 -11.41
CA VAL A 53 4.26 19.06 -12.80
C VAL A 53 3.35 20.20 -13.27
N ARG A 54 2.03 20.10 -13.05
CA ARG A 54 1.06 21.12 -13.46
C ARG A 54 1.33 22.47 -12.82
N HIS A 55 1.76 22.48 -11.56
CA HIS A 55 1.98 23.70 -10.78
C HIS A 55 3.46 24.08 -10.63
N ALA A 56 4.38 23.40 -11.32
CA ALA A 56 5.82 23.63 -11.19
C ALA A 56 6.24 25.07 -11.54
N SER A 57 5.54 25.73 -12.46
CA SER A 57 5.77 27.14 -12.79
C SER A 57 5.23 28.08 -11.70
N LEU A 58 4.10 27.74 -11.10
CA LEU A 58 3.45 28.48 -10.02
C LEU A 58 4.27 28.40 -8.73
N LEU A 59 4.78 27.21 -8.39
CA LEU A 59 5.67 26.97 -7.26
C LEU A 59 7.01 27.70 -7.43
N ARG A 60 7.59 27.73 -8.65
CA ARG A 60 8.81 28.51 -8.93
C ARG A 60 8.63 29.99 -8.66
N ARG A 61 7.50 30.56 -9.11
CA ARG A 61 7.16 31.98 -8.91
C ARG A 61 6.84 32.36 -7.46
N LEU A 62 6.46 31.41 -6.62
CA LEU A 62 6.22 31.63 -5.18
C LEU A 62 7.51 31.55 -4.35
N GLY A 63 8.59 31.00 -4.90
CA GLY A 63 9.89 30.90 -4.24
C GLY A 63 10.88 32.01 -4.60
N GLU A 64 10.50 32.90 -5.53
CA GLU A 64 11.17 34.19 -5.82
C GLU A 64 10.64 35.28 -4.88
#